data_AF-A0AB39TQR5-F1
#
_entry.id   AF-A0AB39TQR5-F1
#
_cell.length_a   1.000
_cell.length_b   1.000
_cell.length_c   1.000
_cell.angle_alpha   90.00
_cell.angle_beta   90.00
_cell.angle_gamma   90.00
#
_symmetry.space_group_name_H-M   'P 1'
#
loop_
_entity.id
_entity.type
_entity.pdbx_description
1 polymer ?
#
loop_
_entity_poly.entity_id
_entity_poly.type
_entity_poly.pdbx_seq_one_letter_code
_entity_poly.pdbx_strand_id
1 'polypeptide(L)'
;MAERRYEYAPANTLLGLLQRGRGQGALIASEDPAAATELVHACIRYEWAWEPMLDQRARYHARLVRDLKLEIGPIAELLSADEHAFRRALDVLALLAGADADAREALRAYVRDGERWITVLERMAEAWPVEWWGDLADTARRRVVDGGGRPNVWGRCWERWGIPVPPRDPLPARARLPELPNDDLLRLLADPAEPDERKSDALDQLSCRAPDPRILPLVPTLGAAHGALTGVVLGLDALALPAAREWVTSTDPWPAKLAHVVLARFGDTRDVPALLDALERAWANRTWSGPGYLAAALARSGPAAADAASLLRRFWLHTPHSRDRAAYLEALAAIGAAGLPEAYQESLWDCEANARLLGVERAPDRPYALRRIADLRDDPMEEPEVRRAAEVRLAG
;
A
#
# COMPACT_ATOMS: atom_id res chain seq x y z
N MET A 1 -15.24 11.50 11.64
CA MET A 1 -14.08 12.25 12.14
C MET A 1 -13.59 13.14 11.01
N ALA A 2 -13.55 14.46 11.20
CA ALA A 2 -13.01 15.38 10.21
C ALA A 2 -11.50 15.14 10.10
N GLU A 3 -11.12 14.33 9.12
CA GLU A 3 -9.74 13.98 8.80
C GLU A 3 -8.99 15.26 8.43
N ARG A 4 -8.08 15.71 9.31
CA ARG A 4 -7.19 16.82 9.03
C ARG A 4 -6.24 16.34 7.93
N ARG A 5 -6.66 16.47 6.67
CA ARG A 5 -5.84 16.20 5.50
C ARG A 5 -4.79 17.30 5.45
N TYR A 6 -3.61 17.04 6.03
CA TYR A 6 -2.48 17.92 5.82
C TYR A 6 -2.25 18.03 4.31
N GLU A 7 -2.20 19.26 3.79
CA GLU A 7 -1.89 19.47 2.38
C GLU A 7 -0.41 19.12 2.16
N TYR A 8 -0.13 18.24 1.19
CA TYR A 8 1.24 17.91 0.83
C TYR A 8 1.95 19.17 0.35
N ALA A 9 3.19 19.36 0.79
CA ALA A 9 4.07 20.36 0.23
C ALA A 9 4.25 20.13 -1.29
N PRO A 10 4.63 21.17 -2.06
CA PRO A 10 4.83 21.04 -3.49
C PRO A 10 5.78 19.88 -3.83
N ALA A 11 5.41 19.07 -4.83
CA ALA A 11 6.06 17.78 -5.10
C ALA A 11 7.54 17.88 -5.50
N ASN A 12 8.01 19.08 -5.87
CA ASN A 12 9.40 19.38 -6.23
C ASN A 12 10.23 19.98 -5.07
N THR A 13 9.65 20.10 -3.87
CA THR A 13 10.38 20.54 -2.67
C THR A 13 10.88 19.33 -1.88
N LEU A 14 11.96 19.49 -1.10
CA LEU A 14 12.48 18.41 -0.25
C LEU A 14 11.39 17.84 0.67
N LEU A 15 10.65 18.70 1.36
CA LEU A 15 9.52 18.26 2.21
C LEU A 15 8.47 17.50 1.41
N GLY A 16 8.08 17.99 0.22
CA GLY A 16 7.10 17.30 -0.62
C GLY A 16 7.57 15.93 -1.11
N LEU A 17 8.86 15.78 -1.40
CA LEU A 17 9.44 14.49 -1.79
C LEU A 17 9.47 13.50 -0.61
N LEU A 18 9.90 13.95 0.57
CA LEU A 18 9.92 13.15 1.80
C LEU A 18 8.50 12.70 2.20
N GLN A 19 7.53 13.63 2.19
CA GLN A 19 6.12 13.33 2.45
C GLN A 19 5.50 12.35 1.46
N ARG A 20 6.10 12.11 0.29
CA ARG A 20 5.61 11.13 -0.70
C ARG A 20 6.46 9.85 -0.70
N GLY A 21 7.47 9.74 0.14
CA GLY A 21 8.40 8.61 0.14
C GLY A 21 9.18 8.47 -1.18
N ARG A 22 9.49 9.59 -1.84
CA ARG A 22 10.21 9.60 -3.12
C ARG A 22 11.71 9.35 -2.91
N GLY A 23 12.30 8.55 -3.79
CA GLY A 23 13.75 8.33 -3.79
C GLY A 23 14.56 9.62 -3.96
N GLN A 24 14.07 10.57 -4.77
CA GLN A 24 14.70 11.89 -4.91
C GLN A 24 14.78 12.65 -3.58
N GLY A 25 13.80 12.47 -2.68
CA GLY A 25 13.82 13.08 -1.35
C GLY A 25 14.97 12.56 -0.50
N ALA A 26 15.25 11.25 -0.58
CA ALA A 26 16.37 10.65 0.14
C ALA A 26 17.73 11.10 -0.44
N LEU A 27 17.83 11.20 -1.77
CA LEU A 27 19.03 11.70 -2.44
C LEU A 27 19.33 13.14 -2.02
N ILE A 28 18.36 14.06 -2.12
CA ILE A 28 18.54 15.46 -1.71
C ILE A 28 18.84 15.56 -0.21
N ALA A 29 18.13 14.79 0.63
CA ALA A 29 18.39 14.80 2.08
C ALA A 29 19.83 14.36 2.43
N SER A 30 20.43 13.47 1.64
CA SER A 30 21.81 13.01 1.85
C SER A 30 22.88 14.05 1.52
N GLU A 31 22.53 15.07 0.73
CA GLU A 31 23.45 16.17 0.40
C GLU A 31 23.63 17.15 1.57
N ASP A 32 22.58 17.37 2.36
CA ASP A 32 22.60 18.19 3.58
C ASP A 32 21.73 17.56 4.70
N PRO A 33 22.27 16.58 5.44
CA PRO A 33 21.55 15.90 6.52
C PRO A 33 21.08 16.86 7.63
N ALA A 34 21.85 17.91 7.92
CA ALA A 34 21.52 18.87 8.97
C ALA A 34 20.24 19.65 8.61
N ALA A 35 20.13 20.11 7.36
CA ALA A 35 18.92 20.77 6.88
C ALA A 35 17.71 19.82 6.75
N ALA A 36 17.95 18.52 6.51
CA ALA A 36 16.90 17.53 6.35
C ALA A 36 16.33 16.98 7.68
N THR A 37 17.08 17.07 8.77
CA THR A 37 16.76 16.44 10.08
C THR A 37 15.34 16.74 10.56
N GLU A 38 14.99 18.04 10.65
CA GLU A 38 13.66 18.47 11.11
C GLU A 38 12.54 18.00 10.16
N LEU A 39 12.80 17.96 8.85
CA LEU A 39 11.82 17.51 7.86
C LEU A 39 11.55 16.01 7.98
N VAL A 40 12.58 15.20 8.21
CA VAL A 40 12.44 13.75 8.40
C VAL A 40 11.68 13.46 9.70
N HIS A 41 12.05 14.11 10.81
CA HIS A 41 11.31 13.94 12.07
C HIS A 41 9.86 14.41 11.95
N ALA A 42 9.58 15.49 11.22
CA ALA A 42 8.21 15.92 10.94
C ALA A 42 7.44 14.88 10.09
N CYS A 43 8.09 14.23 9.12
CA CYS A 43 7.47 13.17 8.32
C CYS A 43 7.16 11.90 9.12
N ILE A 44 7.91 11.62 10.20
CA ILE A 44 7.62 10.51 11.12
C ILE A 44 6.50 10.90 12.09
N ARG A 45 6.51 12.16 12.58
CA ARG A 45 5.52 12.67 13.53
C ARG A 45 4.11 12.70 12.96
N TYR A 46 3.94 13.06 11.67
CA TYR A 46 2.64 13.19 11.03
C TYR A 46 2.37 12.09 9.99
N GLU A 47 1.09 11.80 9.75
CA GLU A 47 0.71 10.85 8.71
C GLU A 47 0.72 11.51 7.33
N TRP A 48 1.49 10.92 6.42
CA TRP A 48 1.58 11.38 5.03
C TRP A 48 1.34 10.24 4.04
N ALA A 49 1.20 8.99 4.50
CA ALA A 49 0.81 7.90 3.61
C ALA A 49 -0.64 8.11 3.15
N TRP A 50 -0.86 8.02 1.84
CA TRP A 50 -2.22 8.12 1.30
C TRP A 50 -3.10 6.96 1.78
N GLU A 51 -2.52 5.77 1.90
CA GLU A 51 -3.14 4.56 2.45
C GLU A 51 -2.20 3.92 3.49
N PRO A 52 -2.21 4.41 4.74
CA PRO A 52 -1.22 4.02 5.75
C PRO A 52 -1.12 2.52 6.01
N MET A 53 -2.22 1.77 5.84
CA MET A 53 -2.24 0.31 6.04
C MET A 53 -1.48 -0.47 4.96
N LEU A 54 -1.19 0.14 3.82
CA LEU A 54 -0.64 -0.54 2.65
C LEU A 54 0.71 0.06 2.20
N ASP A 55 1.07 1.22 2.73
CA ASP A 55 2.26 2.00 2.38
C ASP A 55 3.49 1.50 3.15
N GLN A 56 4.64 1.45 2.49
CA GLN A 56 5.90 0.98 3.09
C GLN A 56 6.75 2.10 3.73
N ARG A 57 6.11 3.23 4.09
CA ARG A 57 6.82 4.43 4.55
C ARG A 57 7.70 4.27 5.78
N ALA A 58 7.33 3.39 6.71
CA ALA A 58 8.13 3.16 7.91
C ALA A 58 9.58 2.74 7.57
N ARG A 59 9.75 1.90 6.54
CA ARG A 59 11.08 1.49 6.05
C ARG A 59 11.85 2.62 5.41
N TYR A 60 11.17 3.46 4.64
CA TYR A 60 11.76 4.67 4.07
C TYR A 60 12.27 5.61 5.17
N HIS A 61 11.45 5.87 6.19
CA HIS A 61 11.83 6.70 7.33
C HIS A 61 12.97 6.06 8.16
N ALA A 62 12.92 4.76 8.46
CA ALA A 62 13.99 4.06 9.16
C ALA A 62 15.32 4.14 8.42
N ARG A 63 15.30 3.99 7.09
CA ARG A 63 16.49 4.18 6.25
C ARG A 63 17.01 5.61 6.27
N LEU A 64 16.13 6.62 6.19
CA LEU A 64 16.56 8.01 6.31
C LEU A 64 17.23 8.28 7.66
N VAL A 65 16.66 7.78 8.75
CA VAL A 65 17.25 7.93 10.10
C VAL A 65 18.63 7.30 10.16
N ARG A 66 18.78 6.05 9.68
CA ARG A 66 20.06 5.35 9.64
C ARG A 66 21.09 6.03 8.72
N ASP A 67 20.70 6.27 7.46
CA ASP A 67 21.60 6.70 6.39
C ASP A 67 22.06 8.16 6.62
N LEU A 68 21.20 9.00 7.22
CA LEU A 68 21.52 10.38 7.59
C LEU A 68 22.09 10.52 9.02
N LYS A 69 22.15 9.43 9.79
CA LYS A 69 22.62 9.38 11.18
C LYS A 69 21.84 10.32 12.11
N LEU A 70 20.51 10.31 11.99
CA LEU A 70 19.64 11.15 12.83
C LEU A 70 19.50 10.54 14.23
N GLU A 71 19.28 11.41 15.22
CA GLU A 71 19.06 10.97 16.59
C GLU A 71 17.73 10.22 16.72
N ILE A 72 17.73 9.11 17.45
CA ILE A 72 16.51 8.31 17.68
C ILE A 72 15.62 8.90 18.79
N GLY A 73 16.18 9.74 19.67
CA GLY A 73 15.48 10.30 20.84
C GLY A 73 14.14 10.96 20.49
N PRO A 74 14.10 11.89 19.51
CA PRO A 74 12.86 12.51 19.06
C PRO A 74 11.81 11.52 18.53
N ILE A 75 12.23 10.34 18.04
CA ILE A 75 11.33 9.28 17.58
C ILE A 75 10.84 8.45 18.77
N ALA A 76 11.73 8.10 19.70
CA ALA A 76 11.38 7.36 20.92
C ALA A 76 10.36 8.11 21.79
N GLU A 77 10.46 9.45 21.87
CA GLU A 77 9.47 10.30 22.56
C GLU A 77 8.04 10.13 22.00
N LEU A 78 7.89 9.84 20.71
CA LEU A 78 6.59 9.63 20.07
C LEU A 78 5.90 8.34 20.53
N LEU A 79 6.60 7.42 21.20
CA LEU A 79 5.96 6.25 21.81
C LEU A 79 4.98 6.64 22.94
N SER A 80 5.14 7.84 23.50
CA SER A 80 4.22 8.40 24.51
C SER A 80 3.20 9.39 23.91
N ALA A 81 3.18 9.57 22.59
CA ALA A 81 2.25 10.47 21.91
C ALA A 81 0.88 9.82 21.64
N ASP A 82 0.05 10.44 20.80
CA ASP A 82 -1.23 9.85 20.39
C ASP A 82 -1.07 8.51 19.64
N GLU A 83 -2.16 7.77 19.46
CA GLU A 83 -2.16 6.43 18.87
C GLU A 83 -1.57 6.37 17.47
N HIS A 84 -1.73 7.41 16.65
CA HIS A 84 -1.20 7.41 15.29
C HIS A 84 0.32 7.66 15.30
N ALA A 85 0.78 8.65 16.08
CA ALA A 85 2.21 8.92 16.24
C ALA A 85 2.95 7.73 16.86
N PHE A 86 2.37 7.09 17.87
CA PHE A 86 2.89 5.87 18.49
C PHE A 86 3.12 4.75 17.49
N ARG A 87 2.12 4.41 16.68
CA ARG A 87 2.23 3.32 15.68
C ARG A 87 3.38 3.58 14.71
N ARG A 88 3.48 4.80 14.18
CA ARG A 88 4.57 5.18 13.26
C ARG A 88 5.95 5.08 13.92
N ALA A 89 6.09 5.59 15.14
CA ALA A 89 7.36 5.52 15.86
C ALA A 89 7.76 4.08 16.16
N LEU A 90 6.80 3.26 16.60
CA LEU A 90 7.01 1.83 16.84
C LEU A 90 7.49 1.12 15.58
N ASP A 91 6.85 1.34 14.42
CA ASP A 91 7.28 0.68 13.18
C ASP A 91 8.67 1.13 12.72
N VAL A 92 9.00 2.41 12.85
CA VAL A 92 10.34 2.92 12.50
C VAL A 92 11.41 2.34 13.43
N LEU A 93 11.19 2.38 14.75
CA LEU A 93 12.13 1.83 15.73
C LEU A 93 12.25 0.31 15.62
N ALA A 94 11.16 -0.39 15.30
CA ALA A 94 11.14 -1.84 15.11
C ALA A 94 12.06 -2.28 13.96
N LEU A 95 12.07 -1.51 12.87
CA LEU A 95 12.95 -1.71 11.72
C LEU A 95 14.41 -1.34 12.07
N LEU A 96 14.63 -0.19 12.71
CA LEU A 96 15.97 0.28 13.08
C LEU A 96 16.69 -0.67 14.03
N ALA A 97 15.98 -1.32 14.96
CA ALA A 97 16.58 -2.17 15.99
C ALA A 97 17.45 -3.33 15.46
N GLY A 98 17.28 -3.72 14.19
CA GLY A 98 18.16 -4.68 13.52
C GLY A 98 19.58 -4.17 13.33
N ALA A 99 19.74 -2.86 13.10
CA ALA A 99 21.00 -2.19 12.82
C ALA A 99 21.45 -1.20 13.91
N ASP A 100 20.55 -0.83 14.83
CA ASP A 100 20.75 0.20 15.85
C ASP A 100 20.40 -0.36 17.26
N ALA A 101 21.39 -0.44 18.14
CA ALA A 101 21.22 -0.97 19.49
C ALA A 101 20.43 -0.01 20.39
N ASP A 102 20.52 1.30 20.17
CA ASP A 102 19.81 2.28 20.96
C ASP A 102 18.32 2.26 20.62
N ALA A 103 17.95 2.05 19.34
CA ALA A 103 16.56 1.86 18.94
C ALA A 103 15.97 0.60 19.58
N ARG A 104 16.76 -0.47 19.67
CA ARG A 104 16.38 -1.72 20.33
C ARG A 104 16.16 -1.50 21.83
N GLU A 105 17.09 -0.82 22.50
CA GLU A 105 16.96 -0.56 23.94
C GLU A 105 15.83 0.41 24.25
N ALA A 106 15.55 1.41 23.40
CA ALA A 106 14.42 2.31 23.56
C ALA A 106 13.08 1.54 23.59
N LEU A 107 12.89 0.56 22.70
CA LEU A 107 11.69 -0.28 22.71
C LEU A 107 11.65 -1.22 23.92
N ARG A 108 12.79 -1.80 24.32
CA ARG A 108 12.89 -2.64 25.52
C ARG A 108 12.57 -1.85 26.80
N ALA A 109 13.09 -0.64 26.93
CA ALA A 109 12.76 0.28 28.02
C ALA A 109 11.28 0.63 28.02
N TYR A 110 10.69 0.91 26.85
CA TYR A 110 9.26 1.15 26.74
C TYR A 110 8.42 -0.07 27.16
N VAL A 111 8.85 -1.31 26.90
CA VAL A 111 8.15 -2.50 27.41
C VAL A 111 8.15 -2.55 28.94
N ARG A 112 9.19 -2.06 29.60
CA ARG A 112 9.29 -2.05 31.07
C ARG A 112 8.34 -1.04 31.70
N ASP A 113 8.23 0.15 31.13
CA ASP A 113 7.61 1.30 31.79
C ASP A 113 6.38 1.88 31.06
N GLY A 114 6.29 1.70 29.75
CA GLY A 114 5.28 2.33 28.88
C GLY A 114 3.86 1.78 29.03
N GLU A 115 2.87 2.63 28.77
CA GLU A 115 1.45 2.27 28.88
C GLU A 115 1.04 1.21 27.84
N ARG A 116 1.45 1.40 26.58
CA ARG A 116 1.14 0.50 25.46
C ARG A 116 2.17 -0.61 25.26
N TRP A 117 2.76 -1.08 26.35
CA TRP A 117 3.86 -2.05 26.33
C TRP A 117 3.50 -3.39 25.65
N ILE A 118 2.23 -3.83 25.72
CA ILE A 118 1.75 -5.07 25.06
C ILE A 118 1.96 -4.99 23.55
N THR A 119 1.52 -3.89 22.92
CA THR A 119 1.67 -3.66 21.48
C THR A 119 3.13 -3.64 21.06
N VAL A 120 3.99 -2.97 21.85
CA VAL A 120 5.43 -2.91 21.57
C VAL A 120 6.07 -4.29 21.67
N LEU A 121 5.79 -5.02 22.75
CA LEU A 121 6.34 -6.36 22.97
C LEU A 121 5.89 -7.35 21.88
N GLU A 122 4.62 -7.33 21.49
CA GLU A 122 4.10 -8.18 20.42
C GLU A 122 4.77 -7.87 19.09
N ARG A 123 4.95 -6.57 18.78
CA ARG A 123 5.67 -6.14 17.58
C ARG A 123 7.14 -6.60 17.58
N MET A 124 7.82 -6.48 18.72
CA MET A 124 9.18 -7.00 18.90
C MET A 124 9.24 -8.52 18.68
N ALA A 125 8.31 -9.27 19.26
CA ALA A 125 8.25 -10.72 19.13
C ALA A 125 7.89 -11.21 17.73
N GLU A 126 7.18 -10.38 16.95
CA GLU A 126 6.91 -10.64 15.55
C GLU A 126 8.16 -10.43 14.68
N ALA A 127 8.90 -9.34 14.92
CA ALA A 127 9.96 -8.88 14.04
C ALA A 127 11.35 -9.45 14.38
N TRP A 128 11.60 -9.84 15.64
CA TRP A 128 12.96 -10.07 16.14
C TRP A 128 13.18 -11.48 16.69
N PRO A 129 14.44 -11.95 16.67
CA PRO A 129 14.83 -13.22 17.28
C PRO A 129 14.58 -13.20 18.80
N VAL A 130 14.29 -14.37 19.37
CA VAL A 130 13.86 -14.52 20.77
C VAL A 130 14.90 -13.98 21.75
N GLU A 131 16.18 -14.10 21.42
CA GLU A 131 17.31 -13.67 22.26
C GLU A 131 17.25 -12.17 22.58
N TRP A 132 16.51 -11.37 21.80
CA TRP A 132 16.42 -9.93 21.97
C TRP A 132 15.27 -9.47 22.88
N TRP A 133 14.33 -10.36 23.21
CA TRP A 133 13.14 -10.00 24.00
C TRP A 133 12.72 -11.08 25.00
N GLY A 134 13.27 -12.29 24.93
CA GLY A 134 12.88 -13.44 25.75
C GLY A 134 13.10 -13.22 27.25
N ASP A 135 14.07 -12.38 27.61
CA ASP A 135 14.37 -11.98 28.99
C ASP A 135 13.31 -11.06 29.61
N LEU A 136 12.37 -10.54 28.82
CA LEU A 136 11.27 -9.68 29.28
C LEU A 136 10.10 -10.48 29.89
N ALA A 137 10.18 -11.81 29.95
CA ALA A 137 9.09 -12.68 30.42
C ALA A 137 8.58 -12.31 31.82
N ASP A 138 9.49 -12.10 32.77
CA ASP A 138 9.10 -11.77 34.16
C ASP A 138 8.52 -10.36 34.27
N THR A 139 9.02 -9.42 33.47
CA THR A 139 8.43 -8.09 33.34
C THR A 139 6.99 -8.19 32.81
N ALA A 140 6.78 -8.97 31.76
CA ALA A 140 5.48 -9.16 31.16
C ALA A 140 4.49 -9.81 32.15
N ARG A 141 4.90 -10.87 32.87
CA ARG A 141 4.06 -11.51 33.91
C ARG A 141 3.63 -10.53 34.99
N ARG A 142 4.58 -9.77 35.55
CA ARG A 142 4.27 -8.75 36.57
C ARG A 142 3.28 -7.74 36.03
N ARG A 143 3.50 -7.19 34.83
CA ARG A 143 2.63 -6.16 34.26
C ARG A 143 1.22 -6.67 33.88
N VAL A 144 1.06 -7.94 33.51
CA VAL A 144 -0.28 -8.54 33.33
C VAL A 144 -1.02 -8.66 34.67
N VAL A 145 -0.34 -9.16 35.71
CA VAL A 145 -0.93 -9.37 37.04
C VAL A 145 -1.25 -8.04 37.73
N ASP A 146 -0.27 -7.12 37.76
CA ASP A 146 -0.34 -5.88 38.54
C ASP A 146 -1.07 -4.76 37.79
N GLY A 147 -0.97 -4.75 36.45
CA GLY A 147 -1.48 -3.67 35.59
C GLY A 147 -2.79 -3.99 34.86
N GLY A 148 -3.31 -5.22 34.96
CA GLY A 148 -4.53 -5.64 34.27
C GLY A 148 -4.42 -5.64 32.74
N GLY A 149 -3.19 -5.70 32.20
CA GLY A 149 -2.94 -5.76 30.77
C GLY A 149 -3.62 -6.98 30.15
N ARG A 150 -4.27 -6.80 28.99
CA ARG A 150 -4.93 -7.87 28.25
C ARG A 150 -4.09 -8.23 27.01
N PRO A 151 -3.33 -9.34 27.02
CA PRO A 151 -2.59 -9.81 25.86
C PRO A 151 -3.51 -9.98 24.64
N ASN A 152 -3.01 -9.73 23.43
CA ASN A 152 -3.76 -10.05 22.22
C ASN A 152 -3.62 -11.54 21.88
N VAL A 153 -4.69 -12.15 21.39
CA VAL A 153 -4.78 -13.59 21.04
C VAL A 153 -3.77 -14.06 19.99
N TRP A 154 -3.11 -13.14 19.29
CA TRP A 154 -2.15 -13.45 18.22
C TRP A 154 -0.68 -13.29 18.63
N GLY A 155 -0.40 -12.83 19.86
CA GLY A 155 0.97 -12.61 20.32
C GLY A 155 1.71 -13.91 20.59
N ARG A 156 2.65 -14.28 19.70
CA ARG A 156 3.49 -15.49 19.81
C ARG A 156 4.32 -15.55 21.11
N CYS A 157 4.62 -14.40 21.72
CA CYS A 157 5.35 -14.31 22.98
C CYS A 157 4.56 -14.86 24.18
N TRP A 158 3.24 -14.73 24.19
CA TRP A 158 2.39 -15.16 25.32
C TRP A 158 2.34 -16.67 25.44
N GLU A 159 2.09 -17.36 24.32
CA GLU A 159 2.10 -18.82 24.23
C GLU A 159 3.45 -19.37 24.69
N ARG A 160 4.55 -18.79 24.19
CA ARG A 160 5.91 -19.19 24.56
C ARG A 160 6.17 -19.11 26.07
N TRP A 161 5.62 -18.10 26.72
CA TRP A 161 5.80 -17.88 28.17
C TRP A 161 4.75 -18.55 29.05
N GLY A 162 3.78 -19.24 28.43
CA GLY A 162 2.65 -19.87 29.13
C GLY A 162 1.70 -18.86 29.77
N ILE A 163 1.59 -17.65 29.22
CA ILE A 163 0.71 -16.60 29.73
C ILE A 163 -0.66 -16.73 29.04
N PRO A 164 -1.77 -16.92 29.79
CA PRO A 164 -3.09 -17.16 29.21
C PRO A 164 -3.63 -15.90 28.51
N VAL A 165 -4.32 -16.11 27.39
CA VAL A 165 -4.96 -15.05 26.60
C VAL A 165 -6.47 -15.27 26.55
N PRO A 166 -7.32 -14.24 26.78
CA PRO A 166 -8.77 -14.40 26.76
C PRO A 166 -9.30 -14.77 25.37
N PRO A 167 -10.35 -15.62 25.28
CA PRO A 167 -10.96 -16.00 24.00
C PRO A 167 -11.65 -14.80 23.33
N ARG A 168 -11.77 -14.86 22.00
CA ARG A 168 -12.43 -13.83 21.18
C ARG A 168 -13.96 -13.94 21.32
N ASP A 169 -14.63 -12.80 21.39
CA ASP A 169 -16.10 -12.75 21.26
C ASP A 169 -16.53 -13.23 19.87
N PRO A 170 -17.50 -14.17 19.77
CA PRO A 170 -18.02 -14.61 18.49
C PRO A 170 -18.71 -13.44 17.77
N LEU A 171 -18.47 -13.32 16.47
CA LEU A 171 -19.25 -12.40 15.65
C LEU A 171 -20.71 -12.87 15.60
N PRO A 172 -21.70 -11.96 15.60
CA PRO A 172 -23.11 -12.33 15.53
C PRO A 172 -23.41 -13.06 14.22
N ALA A 173 -24.15 -14.17 14.30
CA ALA A 173 -24.58 -14.93 13.13
C ALA A 173 -25.66 -14.18 12.35
N ARG A 174 -25.44 -13.94 11.05
CA ARG A 174 -26.42 -13.37 10.12
C ARG A 174 -27.12 -14.48 9.33
N ALA A 175 -28.45 -14.41 9.19
CA ALA A 175 -29.20 -15.29 8.29
C ALA A 175 -28.87 -14.96 6.82
N ARG A 176 -28.36 -15.94 6.07
CA ARG A 176 -27.99 -15.81 4.65
C ARG A 176 -29.10 -16.31 3.73
N LEU A 177 -29.17 -15.77 2.52
CA LEU A 177 -30.02 -16.28 1.44
C LEU A 177 -29.71 -17.78 1.17
N PRO A 178 -30.73 -18.66 1.07
CA PRO A 178 -30.49 -20.06 0.67
C PRO A 178 -29.93 -20.14 -0.75
N GLU A 179 -29.33 -21.27 -1.12
CA GLU A 179 -28.87 -21.48 -2.49
C GLU A 179 -30.05 -21.45 -3.48
N LEU A 180 -29.96 -20.56 -4.48
CA LEU A 180 -30.99 -20.42 -5.53
C LEU A 180 -30.38 -20.64 -6.92
N PRO A 181 -31.13 -21.20 -7.91
CA PRO A 181 -30.71 -21.23 -9.31
C PRO A 181 -30.38 -19.85 -9.90
N ASN A 182 -29.53 -19.79 -10.94
CA ASN A 182 -29.12 -18.52 -11.55
C ASN A 182 -30.31 -17.66 -12.03
N ASP A 183 -31.34 -18.28 -12.60
CA ASP A 183 -32.53 -17.55 -13.07
C ASP A 183 -33.28 -16.86 -11.93
N ASP A 184 -33.32 -17.48 -10.74
CA ASP A 184 -33.91 -16.89 -9.55
C ASP A 184 -33.06 -15.75 -9.00
N LEU A 185 -31.74 -15.92 -8.98
CA LEU A 185 -30.80 -14.88 -8.56
C LEU A 185 -30.90 -13.64 -9.47
N LEU A 186 -30.95 -13.83 -10.79
CA LEU A 186 -31.09 -12.72 -11.75
C LEU A 186 -32.44 -12.02 -11.61
N ARG A 187 -33.53 -12.75 -11.36
CA ARG A 187 -34.85 -12.15 -11.07
C ARG A 187 -34.82 -11.33 -9.79
N LEU A 188 -34.21 -11.85 -8.73
CA LEU A 188 -34.04 -11.15 -7.45
C LEU A 188 -33.25 -9.85 -7.64
N LEU A 189 -32.18 -9.89 -8.43
CA LEU A 189 -31.36 -8.70 -8.73
C LEU A 189 -32.08 -7.66 -9.58
N ALA A 190 -32.98 -8.10 -10.47
CA ALA A 190 -33.78 -7.21 -11.29
C ALA A 190 -34.92 -6.50 -10.52
N ASP A 191 -35.31 -7.01 -9.35
CA ASP A 191 -36.38 -6.43 -8.56
C ASP A 191 -35.89 -5.20 -7.76
N PRO A 192 -36.39 -3.98 -8.04
CA PRO A 192 -36.00 -2.79 -7.28
C PRO A 192 -36.49 -2.84 -5.81
N ALA A 193 -37.53 -3.62 -5.49
CA ALA A 193 -38.06 -3.75 -4.14
C ALA A 193 -37.26 -4.71 -3.24
N GLU A 194 -36.36 -5.52 -3.81
CA GLU A 194 -35.52 -6.44 -3.05
C GLU A 194 -34.46 -5.69 -2.22
N PRO A 195 -34.32 -5.99 -0.91
CA PRO A 195 -33.32 -5.39 -0.04
C PRO A 195 -31.88 -5.61 -0.51
N ASP A 196 -31.02 -4.61 -0.29
CA ASP A 196 -29.60 -4.65 -0.66
C ASP A 196 -28.85 -5.82 -0.02
N GLU A 197 -29.25 -6.25 1.19
CA GLU A 197 -28.67 -7.43 1.83
C GLU A 197 -28.90 -8.71 1.02
N ARG A 198 -30.11 -8.87 0.47
CA ARG A 198 -30.47 -10.05 -0.34
C ARG A 198 -29.81 -9.99 -1.71
N LYS A 199 -29.71 -8.80 -2.31
CA LYS A 199 -28.96 -8.58 -3.56
C LYS A 199 -27.47 -8.88 -3.39
N SER A 200 -26.90 -8.48 -2.26
CA SER A 200 -25.50 -8.80 -1.92
C SER A 200 -25.29 -10.30 -1.80
N ASP A 201 -26.14 -11.01 -1.04
CA ASP A 201 -26.06 -12.47 -0.92
C ASP A 201 -26.24 -13.17 -2.29
N ALA A 202 -27.11 -12.65 -3.15
CA ALA A 202 -27.31 -13.18 -4.50
C ALA A 202 -26.08 -13.01 -5.40
N LEU A 203 -25.41 -11.86 -5.33
CA LEU A 203 -24.16 -11.60 -6.06
C LEU A 203 -23.00 -12.45 -5.54
N ASP A 204 -22.92 -12.67 -4.22
CA ASP A 204 -21.95 -13.59 -3.63
C ASP A 204 -22.13 -15.01 -4.19
N GLN A 205 -23.37 -15.50 -4.28
CA GLN A 205 -23.65 -16.80 -4.91
C GLN A 205 -23.25 -16.83 -6.39
N LEU A 206 -23.57 -15.78 -7.17
CA LEU A 206 -23.16 -15.70 -8.58
C LEU A 206 -21.63 -15.65 -8.74
N SER A 207 -20.91 -14.99 -7.83
CA SER A 207 -19.44 -14.88 -7.88
C SER A 207 -18.72 -16.23 -7.77
N CYS A 208 -19.40 -17.23 -7.21
CA CYS A 208 -18.89 -18.59 -7.02
C CYS A 208 -19.32 -19.56 -8.14
N ARG A 209 -19.92 -19.07 -9.24
CA ARG A 209 -20.52 -19.88 -10.31
C ARG A 209 -19.91 -19.59 -11.68
N ALA A 210 -20.32 -20.39 -12.67
CA ALA A 210 -19.99 -20.12 -14.05
C ALA A 210 -20.53 -18.72 -14.48
N PRO A 211 -19.76 -17.96 -15.29
CA PRO A 211 -20.15 -16.60 -15.66
C PRO A 211 -21.47 -16.56 -16.45
N ASP A 212 -22.36 -15.63 -16.07
CA ASP A 212 -23.67 -15.47 -16.70
C ASP A 212 -23.85 -14.04 -17.26
N PRO A 213 -23.74 -13.82 -18.59
CA PRO A 213 -23.74 -12.48 -19.17
C PRO A 213 -25.08 -11.75 -19.04
N ARG A 214 -26.15 -12.44 -18.63
CA ARG A 214 -27.47 -11.82 -18.38
C ARG A 214 -27.46 -10.84 -17.21
N ILE A 215 -26.39 -10.80 -16.41
CA ILE A 215 -26.17 -9.77 -15.39
C ILE A 215 -25.85 -8.39 -15.99
N LEU A 216 -25.25 -8.32 -17.19
CA LEU A 216 -24.74 -7.06 -17.76
C LEU A 216 -25.82 -5.97 -17.87
N PRO A 217 -27.05 -6.24 -18.38
CA PRO A 217 -28.10 -5.21 -18.44
C PRO A 217 -28.58 -4.70 -17.08
N LEU A 218 -28.33 -5.45 -15.99
CA LEU A 218 -28.70 -5.08 -14.63
C LEU A 218 -27.65 -4.19 -13.95
N VAL A 219 -26.42 -4.13 -14.48
CA VAL A 219 -25.33 -3.36 -13.86
C VAL A 219 -25.67 -1.87 -13.65
N PRO A 220 -26.29 -1.16 -14.60
CA PRO A 220 -26.67 0.24 -14.38
C PRO A 220 -27.71 0.44 -13.27
N THR A 221 -28.54 -0.57 -12.99
CA THR A 221 -29.56 -0.50 -11.94
C THR A 221 -29.02 -0.97 -10.59
N LEU A 222 -27.98 -1.81 -10.60
CA LEU A 222 -27.28 -2.29 -9.41
C LEU A 222 -26.16 -1.31 -9.03
N GLY A 223 -26.35 -0.53 -7.97
CA GLY A 223 -25.37 0.48 -7.55
C GLY A 223 -24.07 -0.08 -6.97
N ALA A 224 -23.08 0.81 -6.81
CA ALA A 224 -21.73 0.53 -6.30
C ALA A 224 -21.64 -0.09 -4.89
N ALA A 225 -22.75 -0.10 -4.14
CA ALA A 225 -22.82 -0.64 -2.78
C ALA A 225 -22.57 -2.15 -2.71
N HIS A 226 -22.68 -2.85 -3.85
CA HIS A 226 -22.57 -4.30 -3.91
C HIS A 226 -21.14 -4.75 -4.24
N GLY A 227 -20.35 -5.06 -3.20
CA GLY A 227 -18.93 -5.41 -3.32
C GLY A 227 -18.63 -6.57 -4.30
N ALA A 228 -19.50 -7.57 -4.35
CA ALA A 228 -19.32 -8.74 -5.23
C ALA A 228 -19.59 -8.45 -6.72
N LEU A 229 -20.34 -7.39 -7.06
CA LEU A 229 -20.74 -7.11 -8.45
C LEU A 229 -19.55 -6.89 -9.38
N THR A 230 -18.51 -6.20 -8.89
CA THR A 230 -17.27 -6.01 -9.67
C THR A 230 -16.62 -7.37 -9.96
N GLY A 231 -16.56 -8.26 -8.98
CA GLY A 231 -16.03 -9.61 -9.16
C GLY A 231 -16.83 -10.44 -10.17
N VAL A 232 -18.16 -10.40 -10.09
CA VAL A 232 -19.06 -11.09 -11.04
C VAL A 232 -18.84 -10.60 -12.46
N VAL A 233 -18.78 -9.28 -12.67
CA VAL A 233 -18.57 -8.70 -14.01
C VAL A 233 -17.16 -8.98 -14.54
N LEU A 234 -16.13 -8.93 -13.69
CA LEU A 234 -14.79 -9.30 -14.11
C LEU A 234 -14.65 -10.79 -14.43
N GLY A 235 -15.45 -11.67 -13.82
CA GLY A 235 -15.51 -13.09 -14.15
C GLY A 235 -16.09 -13.40 -15.53
N LEU A 236 -16.77 -12.43 -16.17
CA LEU A 236 -17.24 -12.56 -17.56
C LEU A 236 -16.12 -12.40 -18.60
N ASP A 237 -14.92 -11.96 -18.18
CA ASP A 237 -13.78 -11.69 -19.03
C ASP A 237 -14.16 -10.82 -20.26
N ALA A 238 -13.75 -11.24 -21.46
CA ALA A 238 -14.00 -10.52 -22.71
C ALA A 238 -15.49 -10.37 -23.05
N LEU A 239 -16.39 -11.17 -22.46
CA LEU A 239 -17.83 -11.06 -22.69
C LEU A 239 -18.40 -9.73 -22.16
N ALA A 240 -17.74 -9.09 -21.19
CA ALA A 240 -18.16 -7.81 -20.64
C ALA A 240 -17.75 -6.60 -21.51
N LEU A 241 -16.88 -6.78 -22.52
CA LEU A 241 -16.31 -5.66 -23.30
C LEU A 241 -17.36 -4.82 -24.06
N PRO A 242 -18.34 -5.42 -24.76
CA PRO A 242 -19.36 -4.61 -25.46
C PRO A 242 -20.13 -3.70 -24.48
N ALA A 243 -20.57 -4.25 -23.35
CA ALA A 243 -21.29 -3.50 -22.33
C ALA A 243 -20.40 -2.41 -21.69
N ALA A 244 -19.13 -2.72 -21.40
CA ALA A 244 -18.19 -1.73 -20.86
C ALA A 244 -17.97 -0.54 -21.82
N ARG A 245 -17.87 -0.79 -23.14
CA ARG A 245 -17.74 0.27 -24.14
C ARG A 245 -18.98 1.16 -24.24
N GLU A 246 -20.15 0.63 -23.93
CA GLU A 246 -21.36 1.44 -23.82
C GLU A 246 -21.34 2.26 -22.52
N TRP A 247 -21.07 1.61 -21.39
CA TRP A 247 -21.08 2.23 -20.06
C TRP A 247 -20.04 3.35 -19.89
N VAL A 248 -18.93 3.32 -20.62
CA VAL A 248 -17.91 4.38 -20.54
C VAL A 248 -18.44 5.75 -20.96
N THR A 249 -19.51 5.77 -21.76
CA THR A 249 -20.20 7.00 -22.18
C THR A 249 -21.36 7.40 -21.26
N SER A 250 -21.64 6.60 -20.23
CA SER A 250 -22.69 6.87 -19.24
C SER A 250 -22.43 8.15 -18.47
N THR A 251 -23.49 8.91 -18.21
CA THR A 251 -23.45 10.05 -17.29
C THR A 251 -23.45 9.63 -15.82
N ASP A 252 -23.84 8.39 -15.53
CA ASP A 252 -23.76 7.81 -14.19
C ASP A 252 -22.29 7.42 -13.87
N PRO A 253 -21.69 7.95 -12.79
CA PRO A 253 -20.33 7.63 -12.39
C PRO A 253 -20.08 6.15 -12.12
N TRP A 254 -21.08 5.39 -11.66
CA TRP A 254 -20.90 4.00 -11.27
C TRP A 254 -20.62 3.08 -12.47
N PRO A 255 -21.51 2.97 -13.49
CA PRO A 255 -21.25 2.16 -14.67
C PRO A 255 -19.99 2.61 -15.40
N ALA A 256 -19.73 3.91 -15.49
CA ALA A 256 -18.52 4.44 -16.10
C ALA A 256 -17.27 3.98 -15.35
N LYS A 257 -17.27 4.00 -14.01
CA LYS A 257 -16.13 3.49 -13.21
C LYS A 257 -15.90 1.99 -13.45
N LEU A 258 -16.95 1.17 -13.42
CA LEU A 258 -16.83 -0.27 -13.67
C LEU A 258 -16.37 -0.57 -15.11
N ALA A 259 -16.85 0.21 -16.09
CA ALA A 259 -16.38 0.14 -17.47
C ALA A 259 -14.86 0.29 -17.56
N HIS A 260 -14.30 1.32 -16.93
CA HIS A 260 -12.84 1.51 -16.93
C HIS A 260 -12.09 0.32 -16.33
N VAL A 261 -12.63 -0.35 -15.30
CA VAL A 261 -11.99 -1.56 -14.73
C VAL A 261 -12.03 -2.72 -15.73
N VAL A 262 -13.15 -2.93 -16.42
CA VAL A 262 -13.29 -3.98 -17.45
C VAL A 262 -12.35 -3.69 -18.64
N LEU A 263 -12.39 -2.48 -19.19
CA LEU A 263 -11.50 -2.05 -20.28
C LEU A 263 -10.03 -2.15 -19.85
N ALA A 264 -9.73 -1.76 -18.62
CA ALA A 264 -8.37 -1.84 -18.11
C ALA A 264 -7.87 -3.27 -17.90
N ARG A 265 -8.75 -4.27 -17.81
CA ARG A 265 -8.34 -5.68 -17.67
C ARG A 265 -8.36 -6.44 -18.99
N PHE A 266 -9.38 -6.22 -19.81
CA PHE A 266 -9.67 -7.03 -21.00
C PHE A 266 -9.66 -6.24 -22.31
N GLY A 267 -9.60 -4.91 -22.23
CA GLY A 267 -9.62 -4.03 -23.40
C GLY A 267 -8.35 -4.12 -24.24
N ASP A 268 -8.44 -3.55 -25.43
CA ASP A 268 -7.38 -3.50 -26.44
C ASP A 268 -7.07 -2.05 -26.84
N THR A 269 -6.29 -1.87 -27.91
CA THR A 269 -5.83 -0.55 -28.36
C THR A 269 -6.97 0.41 -28.74
N ARG A 270 -8.17 -0.10 -29.07
CA ARG A 270 -9.35 0.73 -29.34
C ARG A 270 -9.85 1.46 -28.09
N ASP A 271 -9.53 0.94 -26.91
CA ASP A 271 -10.00 1.46 -25.63
C ASP A 271 -9.03 2.50 -25.03
N VAL A 272 -7.87 2.73 -25.67
CA VAL A 272 -6.85 3.69 -25.23
C VAL A 272 -7.41 5.11 -25.02
N PRO A 273 -8.21 5.71 -25.92
CA PRO A 273 -8.76 7.04 -25.69
C PRO A 273 -9.60 7.11 -24.42
N ALA A 274 -10.44 6.11 -24.16
CA ALA A 274 -11.28 6.06 -22.97
C ALA A 274 -10.46 5.90 -21.67
N LEU A 275 -9.39 5.09 -21.71
CA LEU A 275 -8.46 4.92 -20.60
C LEU A 275 -7.65 6.20 -20.32
N LEU A 276 -7.23 6.91 -21.37
CA LEU A 276 -6.52 8.19 -21.26
C LEU A 276 -7.44 9.26 -20.65
N ASP A 277 -8.66 9.40 -21.16
CA ASP A 277 -9.68 10.31 -20.61
C ASP A 277 -9.96 10.01 -19.13
N ALA A 278 -10.01 8.73 -18.73
CA ALA A 278 -10.18 8.33 -17.35
C ALA A 278 -9.00 8.76 -16.47
N LEU A 279 -7.78 8.61 -16.98
CA LEU A 279 -6.56 9.03 -16.29
C LEU A 279 -6.49 10.56 -16.17
N GLU A 280 -6.92 11.30 -17.18
CA GLU A 280 -7.02 12.76 -17.15
C GLU A 280 -8.04 13.24 -16.13
N ARG A 281 -9.22 12.61 -16.09
CA ARG A 281 -10.23 12.87 -15.05
C ARG A 281 -9.69 12.57 -13.65
N ALA A 282 -8.97 11.46 -13.49
CA ALA A 282 -8.34 11.13 -12.21
C ALA A 282 -7.34 12.22 -11.78
N TRP A 283 -6.55 12.74 -12.71
CA TRP A 283 -5.61 13.83 -12.45
C TRP A 283 -6.34 15.12 -12.05
N ALA A 284 -7.32 15.54 -12.86
CA ALA A 284 -8.09 16.76 -12.61
C ALA A 284 -8.80 16.71 -11.25
N ASN A 285 -9.34 15.56 -10.88
CA ASN A 285 -10.05 15.33 -9.62
C ASN A 285 -9.12 15.00 -8.44
N ARG A 286 -7.79 14.98 -8.63
CA ARG A 286 -6.80 14.56 -7.61
C ARG A 286 -7.15 13.19 -7.01
N THR A 287 -7.61 12.27 -7.84
CA THR A 287 -7.86 10.87 -7.47
C THR A 287 -6.53 10.13 -7.49
N TRP A 288 -5.88 10.04 -6.33
CA TRP A 288 -4.53 9.46 -6.21
C TRP A 288 -4.53 7.95 -6.01
N SER A 289 -5.52 7.39 -5.30
CA SER A 289 -5.63 5.95 -5.09
C SER A 289 -6.34 5.27 -6.25
N GLY A 290 -5.66 4.32 -6.90
CA GLY A 290 -6.28 3.42 -7.87
C GLY A 290 -5.93 3.65 -9.34
N PRO A 291 -5.56 4.85 -9.86
CA PRO A 291 -5.23 4.98 -11.28
C PRO A 291 -4.06 4.10 -11.76
N GLY A 292 -3.31 3.44 -10.88
CA GLY A 292 -2.34 2.41 -11.25
C GLY A 292 -2.89 1.32 -12.17
N TYR A 293 -4.17 0.92 -12.03
CA TYR A 293 -4.77 -0.06 -12.97
C TYR A 293 -4.95 0.50 -14.39
N LEU A 294 -5.21 1.82 -14.53
CA LEU A 294 -5.27 2.49 -15.83
C LEU A 294 -3.89 2.54 -16.47
N ALA A 295 -2.85 2.82 -15.67
CA ALA A 295 -1.47 2.78 -16.15
C ALA A 295 -1.09 1.39 -16.67
N ALA A 296 -1.41 0.33 -15.92
CA ALA A 296 -1.19 -1.05 -16.35
C ALA A 296 -1.93 -1.39 -17.66
N ALA A 297 -3.13 -0.85 -17.87
CA ALA A 297 -3.87 -1.02 -19.11
C ALA A 297 -3.23 -0.32 -20.31
N LEU A 298 -2.80 0.94 -20.12
CA LEU A 298 -2.07 1.70 -21.13
C LEU A 298 -0.74 1.00 -21.47
N ALA A 299 -0.06 0.43 -20.47
CA ALA A 299 1.16 -0.35 -20.67
C ALA A 299 0.97 -1.50 -21.67
N ARG A 300 -0.15 -2.25 -21.58
CA ARG A 300 -0.46 -3.35 -22.51
C ARG A 300 -0.70 -2.88 -23.95
N SER A 301 -1.06 -1.63 -24.15
CA SER A 301 -1.22 -1.03 -25.48
C SER A 301 0.11 -0.60 -26.10
N GLY A 302 1.20 -0.58 -25.32
CA GLY A 302 2.55 -0.27 -25.79
C GLY A 302 2.62 1.09 -26.49
N PRO A 303 3.36 1.22 -27.61
CA PRO A 303 3.50 2.48 -28.34
C PRO A 303 2.18 3.11 -28.81
N ALA A 304 1.08 2.35 -28.90
CA ALA A 304 -0.24 2.92 -29.25
C ALA A 304 -0.79 3.87 -28.16
N ALA A 305 -0.26 3.80 -26.95
CA ALA A 305 -0.59 4.69 -25.84
C ALA A 305 0.49 5.75 -25.56
N ALA A 306 1.35 6.08 -26.53
CA ALA A 306 2.45 7.04 -26.35
C ALA A 306 1.98 8.42 -25.87
N ASP A 307 0.78 8.87 -26.26
CA ASP A 307 0.21 10.15 -25.83
C ASP A 307 -0.02 10.23 -24.31
N ALA A 308 -0.10 9.08 -23.62
CA ALA A 308 -0.21 9.03 -22.17
C ALA A 308 1.09 9.40 -21.42
N ALA A 309 2.25 9.46 -22.10
CA ALA A 309 3.56 9.58 -21.46
C ALA A 309 3.67 10.79 -20.52
N SER A 310 3.23 11.97 -20.97
CA SER A 310 3.28 13.20 -20.15
C SER A 310 2.39 13.11 -18.92
N LEU A 311 1.21 12.49 -19.04
CA LEU A 311 0.28 12.32 -17.93
C LEU A 311 0.78 11.28 -16.92
N LEU A 312 1.26 10.12 -17.39
CA LEU A 312 1.87 9.10 -16.55
C LEU A 312 3.08 9.63 -15.79
N ARG A 313 3.91 10.46 -16.46
CA ARG A 313 5.05 11.13 -15.81
C ARG A 313 4.60 12.08 -14.69
N ARG A 314 3.53 12.85 -14.92
CA ARG A 314 2.93 13.70 -13.87
C ARG A 314 2.44 12.88 -12.69
N PHE A 315 1.73 11.77 -12.93
CA PHE A 315 1.32 10.88 -11.85
C PHE A 315 2.51 10.33 -11.07
N TRP A 316 3.53 9.81 -11.76
CA TRP A 316 4.75 9.32 -11.12
C TRP A 316 5.42 10.38 -10.24
N LEU A 317 5.56 11.62 -10.73
CA LEU A 317 6.16 12.76 -10.02
C LEU A 317 5.35 13.27 -8.82
N HIS A 318 4.02 13.27 -8.90
CA HIS A 318 3.17 13.99 -7.96
C HIS A 318 2.36 13.10 -7.01
N THR A 319 2.19 11.81 -7.32
CA THR A 319 1.31 10.93 -6.55
C THR A 319 1.76 10.81 -5.09
N PRO A 320 0.85 11.07 -4.12
CA PRO A 320 1.05 10.70 -2.72
C PRO A 320 0.75 9.21 -2.47
N HIS A 321 0.05 8.55 -3.39
CA HIS A 321 -0.20 7.11 -3.37
C HIS A 321 1.00 6.40 -3.98
N SER A 322 1.99 6.13 -3.14
CA SER A 322 3.30 5.61 -3.54
C SER A 322 3.20 4.24 -4.21
N ARG A 323 2.24 3.39 -3.83
CA ARG A 323 2.06 2.03 -4.37
C ARG A 323 1.84 1.98 -5.89
N ASP A 324 1.16 2.99 -6.44
CA ASP A 324 0.91 3.07 -7.89
C ASP A 324 2.15 3.53 -8.67
N ARG A 325 3.22 3.99 -8.00
CA ARG A 325 4.43 4.53 -8.65
C ARG A 325 5.12 3.53 -9.56
N ALA A 326 5.18 2.26 -9.17
CA ALA A 326 5.74 1.19 -10.00
C ALA A 326 4.92 0.99 -11.28
N ALA A 327 3.59 0.98 -11.19
CA ALA A 327 2.71 0.85 -12.35
C ALA A 327 2.88 2.00 -13.35
N TYR A 328 3.10 3.23 -12.87
CA TYR A 328 3.41 4.36 -13.77
C TYR A 328 4.76 4.18 -14.47
N LEU A 329 5.78 3.67 -13.79
CA LEU A 329 7.09 3.40 -14.39
C LEU A 329 7.03 2.28 -15.43
N GLU A 330 6.32 1.19 -15.14
CA GLU A 330 6.10 0.10 -16.09
C GLU A 330 5.36 0.58 -17.33
N ALA A 331 4.32 1.39 -17.16
CA ALA A 331 3.59 1.99 -18.27
C ALA A 331 4.48 2.90 -19.12
N LEU A 332 5.26 3.79 -18.48
CA LEU A 332 6.22 4.65 -19.18
C LEU A 332 7.25 3.84 -19.97
N ALA A 333 7.72 2.70 -19.44
CA ALA A 333 8.59 1.78 -20.14
C ALA A 333 7.92 1.13 -21.35
N ALA A 334 6.73 0.58 -21.17
CA ALA A 334 6.02 -0.15 -22.21
C ALA A 334 5.63 0.75 -23.41
N ILE A 335 5.33 2.02 -23.16
CA ILE A 335 5.01 2.99 -24.23
C ILE A 335 6.25 3.64 -24.86
N GLY A 336 7.47 3.32 -24.38
CA GLY A 336 8.71 3.86 -24.92
C GLY A 336 9.01 5.32 -24.53
N ALA A 337 8.59 5.75 -23.34
CA ALA A 337 8.84 7.12 -22.87
C ALA A 337 10.33 7.38 -22.58
N ALA A 338 10.78 8.61 -22.81
CA ALA A 338 12.14 9.05 -22.48
C ALA A 338 12.37 9.21 -20.96
N GLY A 339 13.63 9.28 -20.54
CA GLY A 339 14.02 9.59 -19.15
C GLY A 339 13.77 8.46 -18.14
N LEU A 340 13.73 7.21 -18.60
CA LEU A 340 13.63 6.03 -17.73
C LEU A 340 14.90 5.71 -16.94
N PRO A 341 16.13 5.84 -17.50
CA PRO A 341 17.36 5.56 -16.75
C PRO A 341 17.45 6.30 -15.41
N GLU A 342 17.12 7.60 -15.40
CA GLU A 342 17.13 8.45 -14.20
C GLU A 342 16.03 8.05 -13.23
N ALA A 343 14.86 7.69 -13.74
CA ALA A 343 13.71 7.29 -12.94
C ALA A 343 13.93 5.93 -12.24
N TYR A 344 14.51 4.95 -12.93
CA TYR A 344 14.86 3.66 -12.31
C TYR A 344 15.92 3.82 -11.22
N GLN A 345 16.91 4.65 -11.48
CA GLN A 345 17.94 4.93 -10.52
C GLN A 345 17.39 5.62 -9.27
N GLU A 346 16.58 6.68 -9.42
CA GLU A 346 15.88 7.29 -8.29
C GLU A 346 15.10 6.24 -7.48
N SER A 347 14.46 5.29 -8.19
CA SER A 347 13.61 4.28 -7.56
C SER A 347 14.35 3.33 -6.62
N LEU A 348 15.69 3.25 -6.67
CA LEU A 348 16.51 2.51 -5.68
C LEU A 348 16.39 3.06 -4.24
N TRP A 349 15.89 4.28 -4.07
CA TRP A 349 15.64 4.92 -2.78
C TRP A 349 14.15 5.07 -2.46
N ASP A 350 13.27 4.52 -3.28
CA ASP A 350 11.83 4.66 -3.12
C ASP A 350 11.30 3.99 -1.86
N CYS A 351 10.18 4.48 -1.31
CA CYS A 351 9.53 3.83 -0.18
C CYS A 351 8.92 2.48 -0.56
N GLU A 352 8.47 2.29 -1.80
CA GLU A 352 7.83 1.05 -2.23
C GLU A 352 8.83 0.01 -2.76
N ALA A 353 8.71 -1.22 -2.27
CA ALA A 353 9.53 -2.34 -2.74
C ALA A 353 9.42 -2.56 -4.26
N ASN A 354 8.22 -2.47 -4.85
CA ASN A 354 8.04 -2.66 -6.29
C ASN A 354 8.79 -1.61 -7.12
N ALA A 355 8.85 -0.35 -6.66
CA ALA A 355 9.66 0.67 -7.32
C ALA A 355 11.16 0.36 -7.17
N ARG A 356 11.61 -0.09 -5.99
CA ARG A 356 12.99 -0.54 -5.78
C ARG A 356 13.35 -1.74 -6.65
N LEU A 357 12.46 -2.72 -6.83
CA LEU A 357 12.66 -3.86 -7.73
C LEU A 357 12.92 -3.40 -9.16
N LEU A 358 12.09 -2.52 -9.69
CA LEU A 358 12.31 -1.92 -11.02
C LEU A 358 13.66 -1.17 -11.08
N GLY A 359 14.02 -0.46 -10.00
CA GLY A 359 15.32 0.20 -9.90
C GLY A 359 16.50 -0.79 -9.93
N VAL A 360 16.41 -1.90 -9.19
CA VAL A 360 17.44 -2.94 -9.17
C VAL A 360 17.58 -3.59 -10.56
N GLU A 361 16.47 -3.92 -11.20
CA GLU A 361 16.46 -4.61 -12.49
C GLU A 361 16.92 -3.72 -13.66
N ARG A 362 16.54 -2.44 -13.65
CA ARG A 362 16.63 -1.55 -14.82
C ARG A 362 17.54 -0.34 -14.63
N ALA A 363 18.03 -0.13 -13.40
CA ALA A 363 19.20 0.67 -13.03
C ALA A 363 20.30 0.70 -14.10
N PRO A 364 20.71 1.83 -14.72
CA PRO A 364 21.98 1.86 -15.44
C PRO A 364 23.13 1.47 -14.51
N ASP A 365 24.14 0.77 -15.05
CA ASP A 365 25.35 0.34 -14.34
C ASP A 365 26.32 1.50 -14.05
N ARG A 366 25.82 2.49 -13.31
CA ARG A 366 26.61 3.60 -12.80
C ARG A 366 27.17 3.22 -11.43
N PRO A 367 28.40 3.63 -11.06
CA PRO A 367 29.03 3.21 -9.81
C PRO A 367 28.18 3.45 -8.55
N TYR A 368 27.42 4.54 -8.50
CA TYR A 368 26.57 4.84 -7.36
C TYR A 368 25.28 4.01 -7.33
N ALA A 369 24.72 3.63 -8.48
CA ALA A 369 23.58 2.72 -8.56
C ALA A 369 24.00 1.32 -8.09
N LEU A 370 25.15 0.82 -8.57
CA LEU A 370 25.69 -0.48 -8.14
C LEU A 370 26.01 -0.52 -6.64
N ARG A 371 26.59 0.56 -6.09
CA ARG A 371 26.76 0.70 -4.63
C ARG A 371 25.43 0.61 -3.90
N ARG A 372 24.42 1.35 -4.35
CA ARG A 372 23.10 1.30 -3.72
C ARG A 372 22.46 -0.08 -3.82
N ILE A 373 22.60 -0.78 -4.95
CA ILE A 373 22.10 -2.15 -5.11
C ILE A 373 22.81 -3.10 -4.13
N ALA A 374 24.12 -2.95 -3.92
CA ALA A 374 24.85 -3.71 -2.90
C ALA A 374 24.35 -3.39 -1.48
N ASP A 375 24.09 -2.12 -1.17
CA ASP A 375 23.50 -1.72 0.12
C ASP A 375 22.12 -2.38 0.30
N LEU A 376 21.27 -2.40 -0.74
CA LEU A 376 19.95 -3.03 -0.68
C LEU A 376 20.02 -4.54 -0.46
N ARG A 377 21.00 -5.24 -1.08
CA ARG A 377 21.24 -6.68 -0.86
C ARG A 377 21.56 -6.98 0.61
N ASP A 378 22.38 -6.14 1.22
CA ASP A 378 22.91 -6.37 2.56
C ASP A 378 22.05 -5.75 3.68
N ASP A 379 21.07 -4.91 3.33
CA ASP A 379 20.21 -4.22 4.28
C ASP A 379 19.24 -5.19 4.99
N PRO A 380 19.36 -5.40 6.32
CA PRO A 380 18.47 -6.29 7.07
C PRO A 380 17.03 -5.77 7.15
N MET A 381 16.80 -4.47 6.91
CA MET A 381 15.46 -3.90 6.86
C MET A 381 14.76 -4.13 5.52
N GLU A 382 15.47 -4.55 4.47
CA GLU A 382 14.92 -4.70 3.13
C GLU A 382 14.05 -5.96 2.97
N GLU A 383 13.04 -5.85 2.10
CA GLU A 383 12.21 -6.98 1.69
C GLU A 383 13.06 -8.10 1.06
N PRO A 384 12.82 -9.38 1.42
CA PRO A 384 13.59 -10.51 0.89
C PRO A 384 13.63 -10.58 -0.63
N GLU A 385 12.55 -10.17 -1.31
CA GLU A 385 12.46 -10.15 -2.77
C GLU A 385 13.41 -9.13 -3.40
N VAL A 386 13.49 -7.91 -2.85
CA VAL A 386 14.42 -6.87 -3.32
C VAL A 386 15.86 -7.29 -3.07
N ARG A 387 16.15 -7.88 -1.90
CA ARG A 387 17.49 -8.39 -1.57
C ARG A 387 17.95 -9.46 -2.55
N ARG A 388 17.06 -10.41 -2.87
CA ARG A 388 17.33 -11.47 -3.84
C ARG A 388 17.52 -10.91 -5.25
N ALA A 389 16.69 -9.97 -5.68
CA ALA A 389 16.86 -9.32 -6.98
C ALA A 389 18.23 -8.60 -7.07
N ALA A 390 18.64 -7.93 -5.99
CA ALA A 390 19.93 -7.25 -5.91
C ALA A 390 21.11 -8.23 -5.95
N GLU A 391 21.00 -9.36 -5.24
CA GLU A 391 21.99 -10.44 -5.30
C GLU A 391 22.16 -10.99 -6.72
N VAL A 392 21.06 -11.31 -7.40
CA VAL A 392 21.06 -11.78 -8.79
C VAL A 392 21.68 -10.72 -9.71
N ARG A 393 21.32 -9.45 -9.53
CA ARG A 393 21.79 -8.33 -10.36
C ARG A 393 23.30 -8.07 -10.25
N LEU A 394 23.90 -8.34 -9.10
CA LEU A 394 25.33 -8.15 -8.84
C LEU A 394 26.18 -9.37 -9.20
N ALA A 395 25.57 -10.54 -9.37
CA ALA A 395 26.23 -11.77 -9.75
C ALA A 395 26.38 -11.94 -11.28
N GLY A 396 25.49 -11.31 -12.06
CA GLY A 396 25.55 -11.21 -13.52
C GLY A 396 26.19 -9.90 -13.96
#